data_AF-A0A8D0B0R0-F1
#
_entry.id   AF-A0A8D0B0R0-F1
#
_cell.length_a   1.000
_cell.length_b   1.000
_cell.length_c   1.000
_cell.angle_alpha   90.00
_cell.angle_beta   90.00
_cell.angle_gamma   90.00
#
_symmetry.space_group_name_H-M   'P 1'
#
loop_
_entity.id
_entity.type
_entity.pdbx_description
1 polymer ?
#
loop_
_entity_poly.entity_id
_entity_poly.type
_entity_poly.pdbx_seq_one_letter_code
_entity_poly.pdbx_strand_id
1 'polypeptide(L)'
;IMAKWLYDTNAWYSFGSLSRIVGGVQVHQGAHPWQVSLKRNNQHFCGGTLVSHDWVITAAHCVVSRYLLNSLTVTAGEHDLRQKEMEEQTLHVRYIIKHPNFNVKKPMDYDIALLKMDGHFKYGSTVWPVCLPDPYERFDPGFVCVTCGWGRLKENGVLPEVLHEVELPILDHRECSRVLSTLKKPVEGHTVMCAGFPDGGKDACQGDSGGSLVCKREPGPWILIGVTSWGVGCARSWMHNLRKKYARRGTPGVFTDLIKVLPWIQEHMDTGSKKKNPATSCNTQDGKLPGNEGILFFPEYPEPFYQDNQLCIWTLLVPKGMNILLNFSRFDLESDTYCDYDSLSVISKEHRLLGKFCGMDSPSPVLVGSNSITLKFVSDNKEHGTGFSMIYQAIEPSTLTDSGCGSVKILFEEGAVQSIHYPEAYNNLADCQWIIHAPEGYVVKLIYETFEMEENEDCTYDSVTVYENVAKENEIARSCGFVLPAPVLSSSSIMLIRFQSDETETFHGFRARFLFIPVSGKEN
;
A
#
# COMPACT_ATOMS: atom_id res chain seq x y z
N ILE A 1 -56.29 42.82 -8.05
CA ILE A 1 -55.07 43.64 -7.84
C ILE A 1 -54.50 43.26 -6.46
N MET A 2 -53.20 43.48 -6.22
CA MET A 2 -52.37 42.90 -5.15
C MET A 2 -51.96 41.45 -5.43
N ALA A 3 -50.64 41.21 -5.47
CA ALA A 3 -50.04 39.89 -5.63
C ALA A 3 -49.69 39.30 -4.27
N LYS A 4 -49.82 37.98 -4.12
CA LYS A 4 -49.57 37.27 -2.86
C LYS A 4 -48.17 36.66 -2.85
N TRP A 5 -47.18 37.40 -2.33
CA TRP A 5 -45.90 36.79 -1.95
C TRP A 5 -46.13 35.86 -0.75
N LEU A 6 -45.84 34.58 -0.94
CA LEU A 6 -45.64 33.61 0.14
C LEU A 6 -44.34 32.85 -0.15
N TYR A 7 -43.58 32.58 0.90
CA TYR A 7 -42.34 31.81 0.82
C TYR A 7 -42.64 30.39 0.36
N ASP A 8 -41.99 29.94 -0.71
CA ASP A 8 -41.98 28.53 -1.10
C ASP A 8 -40.88 27.81 -0.30
N THR A 9 -41.23 27.36 0.90
CA THR A 9 -40.37 26.58 1.79
C THR A 9 -40.93 25.16 1.98
N ASN A 10 -40.01 24.19 1.96
CA ASN A 10 -40.24 22.74 2.02
C ASN A 10 -40.82 22.11 0.74
N ALA A 11 -39.90 21.58 -0.09
CA ALA A 11 -40.16 20.48 -1.03
C ALA A 11 -39.71 19.12 -0.43
N TRP A 12 -40.28 18.79 0.73
CA TRP A 12 -40.40 17.49 1.42
C TRP A 12 -39.50 16.32 0.92
N TYR A 13 -38.60 15.79 1.74
CA TYR A 13 -38.89 14.76 2.77
C TYR A 13 -39.63 13.47 2.30
N SER A 14 -39.78 13.22 0.99
CA SER A 14 -40.54 12.07 0.45
C SER A 14 -39.72 11.12 -0.45
N PHE A 15 -38.52 10.74 0.01
CA PHE A 15 -37.78 9.56 -0.50
C PHE A 15 -37.13 8.73 0.63
N GLY A 16 -37.71 8.79 1.83
CA GLY A 16 -37.27 7.98 2.98
C GLY A 16 -37.72 6.52 2.89
N SER A 17 -37.09 5.71 2.02
CA SER A 17 -37.13 4.24 2.12
C SER A 17 -36.18 3.57 1.10
N LEU A 18 -35.35 2.55 1.35
CA LEU A 18 -35.01 1.69 2.51
C LEU A 18 -33.90 0.72 1.97
N SER A 19 -32.71 0.50 2.57
CA SER A 19 -31.52 -0.31 2.04
C SER A 19 -30.64 -0.81 3.23
N ARG A 20 -30.08 -2.10 3.40
CA ARG A 20 -29.73 -2.97 4.65
C ARG A 20 -28.37 -3.69 4.78
N ILE A 21 -27.74 -3.68 5.97
CA ILE A 21 -26.87 -4.80 6.44
C ILE A 21 -27.76 -6.01 6.77
N VAL A 22 -27.53 -7.15 6.13
CA VAL A 22 -28.24 -8.44 6.37
C VAL A 22 -27.27 -9.57 6.27
N GLY A 23 -27.51 -10.64 7.02
CA GLY A 23 -26.65 -11.82 6.97
C GLY A 23 -25.20 -11.55 7.36
N GLY A 24 -24.93 -10.32 7.83
CA GLY A 24 -23.70 -9.90 8.45
C GLY A 24 -23.65 -10.31 9.92
N VAL A 25 -22.45 -10.28 10.46
CA VAL A 25 -22.15 -10.71 11.83
C VAL A 25 -21.63 -9.53 12.65
N GLN A 26 -21.81 -9.60 13.96
CA GLN A 26 -21.14 -8.69 14.88
C GLN A 26 -19.65 -9.00 14.86
N VAL A 27 -18.81 -7.98 14.68
CA VAL A 27 -17.35 -8.16 14.67
C VAL A 27 -16.77 -8.21 16.08
N HIS A 28 -15.46 -8.48 16.18
CA HIS A 28 -14.70 -8.19 17.40
C HIS A 28 -14.15 -6.75 17.35
N GLN A 29 -13.88 -6.16 18.51
CA GLN A 29 -13.22 -4.86 18.61
C GLN A 29 -11.87 -4.90 17.88
N GLY A 30 -11.56 -3.88 17.08
CA GLY A 30 -10.33 -3.81 16.28
C GLY A 30 -10.33 -4.59 14.96
N ALA A 31 -11.39 -5.34 14.61
CA ALA A 31 -11.45 -6.12 13.36
C ALA A 31 -11.31 -5.28 12.07
N HIS A 32 -11.85 -4.05 12.08
CA HIS A 32 -11.82 -3.10 10.96
C HIS A 32 -11.24 -1.76 11.44
N PRO A 33 -9.92 -1.69 11.70
CA PRO A 33 -9.30 -0.56 12.40
C PRO A 33 -9.25 0.74 11.57
N TRP A 34 -9.64 0.67 10.29
CA TRP A 34 -9.83 1.81 9.38
C TRP A 34 -11.26 2.37 9.40
N GLN A 35 -12.23 1.67 9.97
CA GLN A 35 -13.62 2.10 9.95
C GLN A 35 -13.82 3.25 10.94
N VAL A 36 -14.43 4.35 10.48
CA VAL A 36 -14.66 5.52 11.33
C VAL A 36 -16.13 5.96 11.33
N SER A 37 -16.55 6.54 12.45
CA SER A 37 -17.91 6.97 12.75
C SER A 37 -18.01 8.49 12.55
N LEU A 38 -18.78 8.95 11.57
CA LEU A 38 -19.08 10.37 11.39
C LEU A 38 -20.23 10.74 12.31
N LYS A 39 -19.93 11.63 13.26
CA LYS A 39 -20.86 12.07 14.30
C LYS A 39 -21.25 13.53 14.10
N ARG A 40 -22.52 13.83 14.33
CA ARG A 40 -23.05 15.20 14.43
C ARG A 40 -23.75 15.35 15.77
N ASN A 41 -23.29 16.30 16.60
CA ASN A 41 -23.74 16.43 18.00
C ASN A 41 -23.60 15.09 18.77
N ASN A 42 -22.45 14.42 18.60
CA ASN A 42 -22.12 13.08 19.11
C ASN A 42 -23.01 11.91 18.62
N GLN A 43 -24.01 12.14 17.77
CA GLN A 43 -24.81 11.06 17.17
C GLN A 43 -24.20 10.61 15.84
N HIS A 44 -23.91 9.32 15.72
CA HIS A 44 -23.53 8.66 14.46
C HIS A 44 -24.59 8.89 13.38
N PHE A 45 -24.18 9.20 12.16
CA PHE A 45 -25.11 9.36 11.01
C PHE A 45 -24.58 8.81 9.67
N CYS A 46 -23.27 8.61 9.54
CA CYS A 46 -22.60 8.00 8.39
C CYS A 46 -21.33 7.28 8.85
N GLY A 47 -20.84 6.35 8.02
CA GLY A 47 -19.50 5.81 8.10
C GLY A 47 -18.47 6.67 7.35
N GLY A 48 -17.21 6.29 7.54
CA GLY A 48 -16.05 6.79 6.80
C GLY A 48 -14.94 5.75 6.83
N THR A 49 -13.89 5.98 6.06
CA THR A 49 -12.71 5.11 6.00
C THR A 49 -11.42 5.92 6.22
N LEU A 50 -10.59 5.49 7.16
CA LEU A 50 -9.28 6.06 7.45
C LEU A 50 -8.26 5.59 6.41
N VAL A 51 -7.61 6.53 5.73
CA VAL A 51 -6.62 6.25 4.65
C VAL A 51 -5.25 6.88 4.90
N SER A 52 -5.13 7.73 5.91
CA SER A 52 -3.87 8.16 6.52
C SER A 52 -4.12 8.48 7.99
N HIS A 53 -3.08 8.85 8.74
CA HIS A 53 -3.20 9.42 10.08
C HIS A 53 -4.09 10.67 10.18
N ASP A 54 -4.49 11.30 9.07
CA ASP A 54 -5.08 12.65 9.09
C ASP A 54 -6.07 12.95 7.93
N TRP A 55 -6.41 11.92 7.14
CA TRP A 55 -7.39 11.94 6.04
C TRP A 55 -8.39 10.79 6.17
N VAL A 56 -9.66 11.10 5.93
CA VAL A 56 -10.77 10.15 5.93
C VAL A 56 -11.59 10.32 4.64
N ILE A 57 -11.94 9.20 4.01
CA ILE A 57 -12.87 9.14 2.86
C ILE A 57 -14.29 8.86 3.37
N THR A 58 -15.29 9.50 2.75
CA THR A 58 -16.72 9.25 3.02
C THR A 58 -17.56 9.55 1.77
N ALA A 59 -18.88 9.33 1.82
CA ALA A 59 -19.79 9.66 0.73
C ALA A 59 -20.11 11.17 0.70
N ALA A 60 -20.18 11.76 -0.50
CA ALA A 60 -20.46 13.19 -0.65
C ALA A 60 -21.86 13.58 -0.14
N HIS A 61 -22.83 12.67 -0.22
CA HIS A 61 -24.18 12.87 0.28
C HIS A 61 -24.23 13.06 1.82
N CYS A 62 -23.30 12.47 2.58
CA CYS A 62 -23.17 12.68 4.02
C CYS A 62 -22.79 14.14 4.36
N VAL A 63 -22.02 14.80 3.49
CA VAL A 63 -21.40 16.11 3.74
C VAL A 63 -21.92 17.23 2.84
N VAL A 64 -23.19 17.15 2.44
CA VAL A 64 -23.85 18.19 1.61
C VAL A 64 -24.03 19.53 2.31
N SER A 65 -24.33 19.55 3.62
CA SER A 65 -24.71 20.76 4.35
C SER A 65 -23.52 21.67 4.66
N ARG A 66 -23.61 22.95 4.28
CA ARG A 66 -22.58 23.97 4.54
C ARG A 66 -22.39 24.27 6.04
N TYR A 67 -23.39 23.98 6.88
CA TYR A 67 -23.32 24.19 8.33
C TYR A 67 -22.76 22.98 9.09
N LEU A 68 -22.53 21.85 8.41
CA LEU A 68 -22.15 20.60 9.07
C LEU A 68 -20.78 20.70 9.74
N LEU A 69 -19.82 21.40 9.12
CA LEU A 69 -18.40 21.42 9.52
C LEU A 69 -18.18 21.78 10.99
N ASN A 70 -18.87 22.82 11.49
CA ASN A 70 -18.80 23.27 12.88
C ASN A 70 -19.38 22.29 13.91
N SER A 71 -20.04 21.23 13.45
CA SER A 71 -20.75 20.21 14.26
C SER A 71 -20.31 18.77 13.96
N LEU A 72 -19.34 18.60 13.06
CA LEU A 72 -18.86 17.31 12.58
C LEU A 72 -17.61 16.89 13.35
N THR A 73 -17.69 15.70 13.93
CA THR A 73 -16.54 14.97 14.46
C THR A 73 -16.45 13.61 13.79
N VAL A 74 -15.23 13.06 13.76
CA VAL A 74 -14.96 11.71 13.28
C VAL A 74 -14.32 10.93 14.42
N THR A 75 -14.90 9.79 14.78
CA THR A 75 -14.35 8.87 15.78
C THR A 75 -13.75 7.64 15.10
N ALA A 76 -12.51 7.31 15.43
CA ALA A 76 -11.81 6.09 15.05
C ALA A 76 -11.59 5.20 16.29
N GLY A 77 -11.54 3.88 16.10
CA GLY A 77 -11.35 2.90 17.18
C GLY A 77 -12.60 2.62 18.03
N GLU A 78 -13.77 3.13 17.59
CA GLU A 78 -15.07 2.86 18.20
C GLU A 78 -15.59 1.48 17.76
N HIS A 79 -16.17 0.71 18.67
CA HIS A 79 -16.85 -0.55 18.36
C HIS A 79 -18.33 -0.54 18.77
N ASP A 80 -18.66 -0.07 19.97
CA ASP A 80 -20.04 0.01 20.51
C ASP A 80 -20.47 1.46 20.81
N LEU A 81 -21.40 1.99 20.02
CA LEU A 81 -21.91 3.37 20.06
C LEU A 81 -22.56 3.79 21.39
N ARG A 82 -22.80 2.86 22.33
CA ARG A 82 -23.35 3.17 23.67
C ARG A 82 -22.31 3.69 24.66
N GLN A 83 -21.06 3.24 24.51
CA GLN A 83 -20.00 3.41 25.51
C GLN A 83 -18.83 4.14 24.87
N LYS A 84 -18.07 4.90 25.66
CA LYS A 84 -16.78 5.40 25.19
C LYS A 84 -15.69 4.41 25.58
N GLU A 85 -15.03 3.86 24.58
CA GLU A 85 -13.95 2.87 24.72
C GLU A 85 -12.58 3.56 24.92
N MET A 86 -11.57 2.82 25.39
CA MET A 86 -10.31 3.42 25.83
C MET A 86 -9.42 3.92 24.68
N GLU A 87 -9.41 3.21 23.56
CA GLU A 87 -8.62 3.57 22.37
C GLU A 87 -9.36 4.54 21.41
N GLU A 88 -10.60 4.94 21.73
CA GLU A 88 -11.41 5.84 20.90
C GLU A 88 -10.79 7.24 20.74
N GLN A 89 -10.50 7.58 19.49
CA GLN A 89 -9.94 8.86 19.09
C GLN A 89 -10.97 9.64 18.31
N THR A 90 -11.40 10.79 18.83
CA THR A 90 -12.37 11.68 18.16
C THR A 90 -11.68 12.98 17.76
N LEU A 91 -11.70 13.30 16.46
CA LEU A 91 -11.12 14.53 15.91
C LEU A 91 -12.20 15.40 15.25
N HIS A 92 -11.90 16.70 15.13
CA HIS A 92 -12.69 17.63 14.33
C HIS A 92 -12.24 17.64 12.87
N VAL A 93 -13.14 18.03 11.96
CA VAL A 93 -12.85 18.14 10.52
C VAL A 93 -12.43 19.56 10.17
N ARG A 94 -11.17 19.73 9.78
CA ARG A 94 -10.56 21.02 9.42
C ARG A 94 -11.13 21.60 8.12
N TYR A 95 -11.30 20.76 7.11
CA TYR A 95 -11.99 21.09 5.86
C TYR A 95 -12.54 19.84 5.18
N ILE A 96 -13.53 20.05 4.30
CA ILE A 96 -14.22 19.01 3.54
C ILE A 96 -14.05 19.31 2.05
N ILE A 97 -13.56 18.35 1.29
CA ILE A 97 -13.47 18.39 -0.17
C ILE A 97 -14.50 17.40 -0.72
N LYS A 98 -15.39 17.84 -1.60
CA LYS A 98 -16.34 16.98 -2.32
C LYS A 98 -15.92 16.89 -3.78
N HIS A 99 -16.14 15.74 -4.41
CA HIS A 99 -15.84 15.60 -5.84
C HIS A 99 -16.62 16.66 -6.65
N PRO A 100 -15.99 17.43 -7.56
CA PRO A 100 -16.63 18.57 -8.23
C PRO A 100 -17.84 18.16 -9.09
N ASN A 101 -17.82 16.95 -9.66
CA ASN A 101 -18.94 16.41 -10.44
C ASN A 101 -20.12 15.89 -9.57
N PHE A 102 -19.97 15.80 -8.24
CA PHE A 102 -21.04 15.31 -7.37
C PHE A 102 -22.27 16.21 -7.44
N ASN A 103 -23.43 15.61 -7.71
CA ASN A 103 -24.67 16.36 -7.89
C ASN A 103 -25.80 15.77 -7.04
N VAL A 104 -26.38 16.58 -6.15
CA VAL A 104 -27.53 16.17 -5.31
C VAL A 104 -28.77 15.73 -6.11
N LYS A 105 -28.83 16.00 -7.42
CA LYS A 105 -29.87 15.49 -8.34
C LYS A 105 -29.57 14.10 -8.92
N LYS A 106 -28.30 13.67 -8.89
CA LYS A 106 -27.78 12.32 -9.22
C LYS A 106 -26.91 11.82 -8.04
N PRO A 107 -27.47 11.56 -6.85
CA PRO A 107 -26.69 11.41 -5.61
C PRO A 107 -25.85 10.12 -5.50
N MET A 108 -25.75 9.30 -6.56
CA MET A 108 -24.93 8.08 -6.64
C MET A 108 -23.75 8.22 -7.61
N ASP A 109 -23.66 9.33 -8.36
CA ASP A 109 -22.62 9.57 -9.36
C ASP A 109 -21.60 10.55 -8.78
N TYR A 110 -20.32 10.15 -8.74
CA TYR A 110 -19.25 10.83 -8.02
C TYR A 110 -19.55 11.07 -6.52
N ASP A 111 -20.23 10.14 -5.85
CA ASP A 111 -20.63 10.24 -4.44
C ASP A 111 -19.44 9.96 -3.48
N ILE A 112 -18.46 10.87 -3.47
CA ILE A 112 -17.26 10.77 -2.64
C ILE A 112 -16.78 12.15 -2.14
N ALA A 113 -16.30 12.17 -0.90
CA ALA A 113 -15.70 13.30 -0.24
C ALA A 113 -14.48 12.91 0.60
N LEU A 114 -13.52 13.82 0.69
CA LEU A 114 -12.37 13.74 1.59
C LEU A 114 -12.59 14.68 2.77
N LEU A 115 -12.27 14.20 3.96
CA LEU A 115 -12.27 14.96 5.21
C LEU A 115 -10.83 15.09 5.68
N LYS A 116 -10.33 16.33 5.78
CA LYS A 116 -9.05 16.61 6.42
C LYS A 116 -9.26 16.76 7.92
N MET A 117 -8.57 15.97 8.73
CA MET A 117 -8.64 16.10 10.19
C MET A 117 -7.89 17.33 10.69
N ASP A 118 -8.41 17.93 11.77
CA ASP A 118 -7.75 18.98 12.55
C ASP A 118 -6.92 18.36 13.68
N GLY A 119 -5.83 17.71 13.29
CA GLY A 119 -5.02 16.84 14.13
C GLY A 119 -4.66 15.54 13.40
N HIS A 120 -4.09 14.59 14.13
CA HIS A 120 -3.65 13.29 13.62
C HIS A 120 -4.14 12.19 14.57
N PHE A 121 -4.69 11.11 14.02
CA PHE A 121 -4.94 9.87 14.72
C PHE A 121 -3.62 9.17 15.01
N LYS A 122 -3.48 8.63 16.22
CA LYS A 122 -2.38 7.74 16.60
C LYS A 122 -2.75 6.32 16.21
N TYR A 123 -1.86 5.65 15.49
CA TYR A 123 -2.08 4.25 15.14
C TYR A 123 -1.94 3.34 16.38
N GLY A 124 -2.65 2.22 16.38
CA GLY A 124 -2.74 1.26 17.48
C GLY A 124 -3.56 0.02 17.09
N SER A 125 -3.94 -0.79 18.07
CA SER A 125 -4.64 -2.07 17.80
C SER A 125 -6.02 -1.90 17.15
N THR A 126 -6.73 -0.82 17.52
CA THR A 126 -8.07 -0.50 17.01
C THR A 126 -8.11 0.63 15.97
N VAL A 127 -6.97 1.26 15.66
CA VAL A 127 -6.88 2.43 14.76
C VAL A 127 -5.70 2.26 13.80
N TRP A 128 -5.99 1.98 12.53
CA TRP A 128 -4.98 1.76 11.49
C TRP A 128 -5.59 2.03 10.10
N PRO A 129 -4.90 2.73 9.18
CA PRO A 129 -5.46 3.05 7.86
C PRO A 129 -5.56 1.81 6.96
N VAL A 130 -6.50 1.82 6.03
CA VAL A 130 -6.57 0.85 4.94
C VAL A 130 -5.75 1.33 3.73
N CYS A 131 -5.25 0.40 2.92
CA CYS A 131 -4.61 0.76 1.66
C CYS A 131 -5.62 1.36 0.67
N LEU A 132 -5.21 2.41 -0.03
CA LEU A 132 -5.82 2.77 -1.31
C LEU A 132 -5.36 1.76 -2.39
N PRO A 133 -6.19 1.50 -3.42
CA PRO A 133 -5.84 0.58 -4.49
C PRO A 133 -4.82 1.22 -5.45
N ASP A 134 -4.07 0.40 -6.16
CA ASP A 134 -3.29 0.85 -7.33
C ASP A 134 -4.24 1.15 -8.52
N PRO A 135 -3.95 2.12 -9.42
CA PRO A 135 -4.79 2.40 -10.59
C PRO A 135 -5.06 1.20 -11.51
N TYR A 136 -4.18 0.19 -11.52
CA TYR A 136 -4.32 -1.04 -12.29
C TYR A 136 -4.95 -2.18 -11.51
N GLU A 137 -5.15 -2.01 -10.20
CA GLU A 137 -5.73 -3.04 -9.34
C GLU A 137 -7.19 -3.30 -9.67
N ARG A 138 -7.53 -4.59 -9.79
CA ARG A 138 -8.86 -5.06 -10.15
C ARG A 138 -9.22 -6.28 -9.31
N PHE A 139 -10.51 -6.39 -9.02
CA PHE A 139 -11.11 -7.56 -8.38
C PHE A 139 -12.23 -8.03 -9.29
N ASP A 140 -12.11 -9.26 -9.79
CA ASP A 140 -12.99 -9.78 -10.83
C ASP A 140 -14.44 -9.99 -10.33
N PRO A 141 -15.45 -9.94 -11.21
CA PRO A 141 -16.83 -10.27 -10.86
C PRO A 141 -16.95 -11.63 -10.17
N GLY A 142 -17.57 -11.64 -8.98
CA GLY A 142 -17.65 -12.80 -8.10
C GLY A 142 -16.62 -12.80 -6.96
N PHE A 143 -15.55 -11.99 -7.01
CA PHE A 143 -14.62 -11.84 -5.90
C PHE A 143 -15.35 -11.28 -4.66
N VAL A 144 -15.16 -11.90 -3.51
CA VAL A 144 -15.85 -11.57 -2.26
C VAL A 144 -15.07 -10.53 -1.47
N CYS A 145 -15.73 -9.42 -1.15
CA CYS A 145 -15.18 -8.31 -0.38
C CYS A 145 -16.07 -7.99 0.82
N VAL A 146 -15.53 -7.31 1.83
CA VAL A 146 -16.22 -7.04 3.09
C VAL A 146 -16.61 -5.56 3.18
N THR A 147 -17.81 -5.28 3.66
CA THR A 147 -18.22 -3.94 4.09
C THR A 147 -18.67 -3.97 5.55
N CYS A 148 -18.46 -2.89 6.29
CA CYS A 148 -18.80 -2.82 7.71
C CYS A 148 -19.38 -1.46 8.12
N GLY A 149 -20.12 -1.45 9.23
CA GLY A 149 -20.69 -0.24 9.81
C GLY A 149 -21.76 -0.49 10.88
N TRP A 150 -22.42 0.59 11.28
CA TRP A 150 -23.48 0.61 12.30
C TRP A 150 -24.88 0.84 11.69
N GLY A 151 -25.06 0.56 10.39
CA GLY A 151 -26.34 0.68 9.72
C GLY A 151 -27.32 -0.44 10.04
N ARG A 152 -28.60 -0.12 9.90
CA ARG A 152 -29.71 -0.90 10.48
C ARG A 152 -29.72 -2.36 9.97
N LEU A 153 -29.78 -3.31 10.90
CA LEU A 153 -29.84 -4.75 10.57
C LEU A 153 -31.16 -5.18 9.89
N LYS A 154 -32.20 -4.33 9.89
CA LYS A 154 -33.54 -4.63 9.35
C LYS A 154 -34.15 -3.43 8.62
N GLU A 155 -35.11 -3.71 7.74
CA GLU A 155 -35.81 -2.72 6.91
C GLU A 155 -36.82 -1.99 7.79
N ASN A 156 -36.55 -0.72 8.12
CA ASN A 156 -37.13 0.03 9.25
C ASN A 156 -36.72 -0.50 10.63
N GLY A 157 -35.59 -1.21 10.72
CA GLY A 157 -35.00 -1.63 11.99
C GLY A 157 -34.37 -0.47 12.77
N VAL A 158 -34.00 -0.77 14.01
CA VAL A 158 -33.10 0.08 14.81
C VAL A 158 -31.67 -0.03 14.24
N LEU A 159 -30.84 0.97 14.48
CA LEU A 159 -29.40 0.87 14.24
C LEU A 159 -28.81 -0.17 15.23
N PRO A 160 -27.93 -1.08 14.82
CA PRO A 160 -27.12 -1.83 15.76
C PRO A 160 -26.23 -0.88 16.56
N GLU A 161 -26.08 -1.16 17.85
CA GLU A 161 -25.19 -0.39 18.72
C GLU A 161 -23.73 -0.79 18.51
N VAL A 162 -23.48 -2.06 18.13
CA VAL A 162 -22.15 -2.62 17.88
C VAL A 162 -21.87 -2.73 16.38
N LEU A 163 -20.61 -2.50 15.98
CA LEU A 163 -20.14 -2.65 14.59
C LEU A 163 -20.44 -4.05 14.03
N HIS A 164 -20.94 -4.11 12.79
CA HIS A 164 -21.18 -5.34 12.04
C HIS A 164 -20.43 -5.34 10.70
N GLU A 165 -20.09 -6.53 10.20
CA GLU A 165 -19.52 -6.75 8.86
C GLU A 165 -20.42 -7.63 8.01
N VAL A 166 -20.27 -7.55 6.68
CA VAL A 166 -20.92 -8.46 5.73
C VAL A 166 -20.08 -8.64 4.47
N GLU A 167 -20.00 -9.89 4.02
CA GLU A 167 -19.38 -10.29 2.75
C GLU A 167 -20.33 -10.02 1.57
N LEU A 168 -19.82 -9.38 0.51
CA LEU A 168 -20.54 -9.10 -0.73
C LEU A 168 -19.64 -9.43 -1.94
N PRO A 169 -20.07 -10.30 -2.88
CA PRO A 169 -19.35 -10.49 -4.13
C PRO A 169 -19.52 -9.28 -5.05
N ILE A 170 -18.45 -8.87 -5.74
CA ILE A 170 -18.50 -7.82 -6.76
C ILE A 170 -19.35 -8.28 -7.95
N LEU A 171 -20.21 -7.41 -8.48
CA LEU A 171 -20.93 -7.67 -9.72
C LEU A 171 -20.15 -7.13 -10.93
N ASP A 172 -20.30 -7.81 -12.07
CA ASP A 172 -19.96 -7.25 -13.37
C ASP A 172 -20.71 -5.93 -13.62
N HIS A 173 -20.01 -4.96 -14.22
CA HIS A 173 -20.56 -3.64 -14.53
C HIS A 173 -21.79 -3.73 -15.45
N ARG A 174 -21.78 -4.60 -16.46
CA ARG A 174 -22.93 -4.76 -17.37
C ARG A 174 -24.14 -5.35 -16.64
N GLU A 175 -23.96 -6.28 -15.70
CA GLU A 175 -25.05 -6.73 -14.82
C GLU A 175 -25.50 -5.65 -13.83
N CYS A 176 -24.58 -4.92 -13.21
CA CYS A 176 -24.88 -3.77 -12.33
C CYS A 176 -25.80 -2.76 -13.04
N SER A 177 -25.41 -2.25 -14.22
CA SER A 177 -26.25 -1.36 -15.04
C SER A 177 -27.57 -2.01 -15.47
N ARG A 178 -27.54 -3.29 -15.88
CA ARG A 178 -28.75 -4.05 -16.25
C ARG A 178 -29.75 -4.12 -15.10
N VAL A 179 -29.30 -4.31 -13.86
CA VAL A 179 -30.18 -4.35 -12.68
C VAL A 179 -30.69 -2.96 -12.32
N LEU A 180 -29.82 -1.96 -12.28
CA LEU A 180 -30.18 -0.57 -11.95
C LEU A 180 -31.16 0.05 -12.96
N SER A 181 -31.06 -0.29 -14.25
CA SER A 181 -32.04 0.11 -15.28
C SER A 181 -33.47 -0.40 -15.03
N THR A 182 -33.65 -1.46 -14.21
CA THR A 182 -35.00 -1.99 -13.89
C THR A 182 -35.77 -1.17 -12.86
N LEU A 183 -35.17 -0.12 -12.29
CA LEU A 183 -35.79 0.72 -11.27
C LEU A 183 -36.84 1.69 -11.85
N LYS A 184 -37.69 2.28 -10.97
CA LYS A 184 -38.68 3.30 -11.39
C LYS A 184 -38.01 4.61 -11.86
N LYS A 185 -36.82 4.88 -11.32
CA LYS A 185 -35.84 5.84 -11.82
C LYS A 185 -34.55 5.03 -12.02
N PRO A 186 -34.08 4.81 -13.26
CA PRO A 186 -32.76 4.23 -13.49
C PRO A 186 -31.67 4.99 -12.74
N VAL A 187 -30.62 4.28 -12.31
CA VAL A 187 -29.38 4.88 -11.83
C VAL A 187 -28.32 4.71 -12.90
N GLU A 188 -27.74 5.83 -13.33
CA GLU A 188 -26.72 5.93 -14.36
C GLU A 188 -25.65 6.91 -13.89
N GLY A 189 -24.41 6.42 -13.77
CA GLY A 189 -23.25 7.18 -13.33
C GLY A 189 -21.94 6.51 -13.77
N HIS A 190 -20.86 7.28 -13.79
CA HIS A 190 -19.56 6.88 -14.31
C HIS A 190 -18.67 6.21 -13.26
N THR A 191 -18.95 6.47 -11.97
CA THR A 191 -18.20 5.97 -10.82
C THR A 191 -18.96 4.88 -10.04
N VAL A 192 -19.88 4.17 -10.71
CA VAL A 192 -20.85 3.29 -10.04
C VAL A 192 -20.43 1.83 -10.17
N MET A 193 -20.18 1.17 -9.03
CA MET A 193 -20.06 -0.28 -8.93
C MET A 193 -21.15 -0.88 -8.03
N CYS A 194 -21.29 -2.20 -8.11
CA CYS A 194 -22.30 -2.96 -7.36
C CYS A 194 -21.66 -4.17 -6.64
N ALA A 195 -22.14 -4.51 -5.45
CA ALA A 195 -21.79 -5.76 -4.77
C ALA A 195 -23.02 -6.42 -4.09
N GLY A 196 -23.01 -7.74 -3.94
CA GLY A 196 -24.02 -8.53 -3.22
C GLY A 196 -24.59 -9.73 -4.00
N PHE A 197 -25.46 -10.50 -3.35
CA PHE A 197 -26.02 -11.75 -3.90
C PHE A 197 -27.37 -11.55 -4.63
N PRO A 198 -27.63 -12.15 -5.81
CA PRO A 198 -28.88 -11.96 -6.57
C PRO A 198 -30.20 -12.27 -5.85
N ASP A 199 -30.16 -13.18 -4.87
CA ASP A 199 -31.26 -13.52 -3.96
C ASP A 199 -31.49 -12.47 -2.85
N GLY A 200 -30.63 -11.47 -2.74
CA GLY A 200 -30.57 -10.53 -1.61
C GLY A 200 -29.97 -11.22 -0.39
N GLY A 201 -30.47 -10.88 0.80
CA GLY A 201 -30.04 -11.53 2.04
C GLY A 201 -28.67 -11.10 2.60
N LYS A 202 -27.83 -10.41 1.81
CA LYS A 202 -26.65 -9.62 2.23
C LYS A 202 -26.55 -8.32 1.36
N ASP A 203 -26.26 -7.17 1.98
CA ASP A 203 -26.28 -5.76 1.45
C ASP A 203 -25.74 -4.79 2.55
N ALA A 204 -25.85 -3.43 2.46
CA ALA A 204 -25.59 -2.44 3.55
C ALA A 204 -26.75 -1.41 3.79
N CYS A 205 -27.06 -0.92 5.04
CA CYS A 205 -28.21 0.00 5.35
C CYS A 205 -27.86 1.47 5.58
N GLN A 206 -28.93 2.26 5.70
CA GLN A 206 -28.91 3.55 6.38
C GLN A 206 -28.07 3.49 7.67
N GLY A 207 -26.96 4.24 7.69
CA GLY A 207 -25.90 4.26 8.71
C GLY A 207 -24.52 3.95 8.12
N ASP A 208 -24.44 2.98 7.20
CA ASP A 208 -23.18 2.55 6.58
C ASP A 208 -22.72 3.48 5.45
N SER A 209 -23.56 4.41 5.01
CA SER A 209 -23.23 5.47 4.03
C SER A 209 -21.86 6.10 4.31
N GLY A 210 -20.94 6.06 3.34
CA GLY A 210 -19.56 6.55 3.48
C GLY A 210 -18.57 5.55 4.07
N GLY A 211 -19.04 4.45 4.68
CA GLY A 211 -18.23 3.35 5.17
C GLY A 211 -17.60 2.52 4.05
N SER A 212 -16.61 1.71 4.46
CA SER A 212 -15.69 1.01 3.57
C SER A 212 -16.33 -0.19 2.83
N LEU A 213 -15.90 -0.43 1.59
CA LEU A 213 -15.93 -1.76 0.93
C LEU A 213 -14.49 -2.14 0.61
N VAL A 214 -13.99 -3.18 1.28
CA VAL A 214 -12.58 -3.61 1.25
C VAL A 214 -12.44 -5.04 0.76
N CYS A 215 -11.44 -5.26 -0.09
CA CYS A 215 -11.05 -6.60 -0.53
C CYS A 215 -9.67 -6.94 0.05
N LYS A 216 -9.35 -8.24 0.11
CA LYS A 216 -8.03 -8.75 0.48
C LYS A 216 -7.65 -9.84 -0.51
N ARG A 217 -6.45 -9.74 -1.10
CA ARG A 217 -5.78 -10.89 -1.75
C ARG A 217 -4.91 -11.56 -0.68
N GLU A 218 -4.86 -12.89 -0.63
CA GLU A 218 -4.01 -13.60 0.32
C GLU A 218 -2.84 -14.29 -0.42
N PRO A 219 -1.58 -14.12 0.02
CA PRO A 219 -1.13 -13.16 1.05
C PRO A 219 -1.21 -11.70 0.54
N GLY A 220 -1.54 -10.76 1.43
CA GLY A 220 -1.67 -9.35 1.06
C GLY A 220 -2.47 -8.49 2.06
N PRO A 221 -2.47 -7.15 1.86
CA PRO A 221 -3.18 -6.19 2.70
C PRO A 221 -4.68 -6.10 2.39
N TRP A 222 -5.42 -5.38 3.24
CA TRP A 222 -6.79 -4.92 2.96
C TRP A 222 -6.78 -3.64 2.14
N ILE A 223 -7.62 -3.58 1.11
CA ILE A 223 -7.58 -2.54 0.06
C ILE A 223 -8.98 -2.00 -0.18
N LEU A 224 -9.14 -0.68 -0.16
CA LEU A 224 -10.42 0.02 -0.29
C LEU A 224 -10.84 0.12 -1.77
N ILE A 225 -11.84 -0.67 -2.19
CA ILE A 225 -12.32 -0.66 -3.57
C ILE A 225 -13.56 0.21 -3.80
N GLY A 226 -14.33 0.49 -2.74
CA GLY A 226 -15.58 1.25 -2.86
C GLY A 226 -15.95 2.04 -1.61
N VAL A 227 -16.64 3.17 -1.82
CA VAL A 227 -17.33 3.92 -0.76
C VAL A 227 -18.81 3.58 -0.78
N THR A 228 -19.39 3.19 0.35
CA THR A 228 -20.82 2.85 0.46
C THR A 228 -21.71 4.05 0.13
N SER A 229 -22.48 3.97 -0.96
CA SER A 229 -23.31 5.09 -1.45
C SER A 229 -24.81 4.83 -1.26
N TRP A 230 -25.35 3.74 -1.82
CA TRP A 230 -26.81 3.63 -2.00
C TRP A 230 -27.35 2.20 -2.23
N GLY A 231 -28.68 2.05 -2.31
CA GLY A 231 -29.39 0.83 -2.73
C GLY A 231 -30.92 1.00 -2.70
N VAL A 232 -31.68 0.09 -3.33
CA VAL A 232 -33.16 0.03 -3.24
C VAL A 232 -33.64 -1.27 -2.61
N GLY A 233 -34.22 -1.15 -1.43
CA GLY A 233 -34.67 -2.26 -0.60
C GLY A 233 -33.56 -2.70 0.35
N CYS A 234 -33.88 -2.86 1.63
CA CYS A 234 -32.91 -3.32 2.61
C CYS A 234 -32.72 -4.87 2.34
N ALA A 235 -31.67 -5.23 1.57
CA ALA A 235 -31.26 -6.53 0.96
C ALA A 235 -32.34 -7.31 0.20
N ARG A 236 -32.92 -6.71 -0.83
CA ARG A 236 -33.97 -7.36 -1.64
C ARG A 236 -33.39 -8.04 -2.88
N SER A 237 -33.75 -9.32 -3.08
CA SER A 237 -33.55 -10.06 -4.34
C SER A 237 -33.85 -9.20 -5.58
N TRP A 238 -32.90 -9.11 -6.51
CA TRP A 238 -33.13 -8.54 -7.85
C TRP A 238 -33.39 -9.58 -8.94
N MET A 239 -33.27 -10.89 -8.62
CA MET A 239 -33.66 -11.96 -9.53
C MET A 239 -35.08 -11.73 -10.07
N HIS A 240 -35.22 -11.83 -11.40
CA HIS A 240 -36.46 -11.56 -12.13
C HIS A 240 -37.13 -10.20 -11.79
N ASN A 241 -36.37 -9.12 -11.52
CA ASN A 241 -36.90 -7.78 -11.25
C ASN A 241 -38.00 -7.35 -12.24
N LEU A 242 -37.88 -7.67 -13.53
CA LEU A 242 -38.89 -7.37 -14.54
C LEU A 242 -40.28 -8.00 -14.24
N ARG A 243 -40.34 -9.17 -13.61
CA ARG A 243 -41.58 -9.82 -13.14
C ARG A 243 -42.13 -9.21 -11.84
N LYS A 244 -41.32 -8.46 -11.09
CA LYS A 244 -41.70 -7.78 -9.84
C LYS A 244 -42.29 -6.39 -10.15
N LYS A 245 -43.37 -6.00 -9.45
CA LYS A 245 -43.86 -4.60 -9.44
C LYS A 245 -42.75 -3.68 -8.91
N TYR A 246 -42.61 -2.46 -9.44
CA TYR A 246 -41.52 -1.53 -9.10
C TYR A 246 -41.23 -1.40 -7.59
N ALA A 247 -42.25 -1.27 -6.74
CA ALA A 247 -42.09 -1.13 -5.28
C ALA A 247 -41.51 -2.38 -4.57
N ARG A 248 -41.50 -3.54 -5.24
CA ARG A 248 -40.93 -4.82 -4.78
C ARG A 248 -39.68 -5.25 -5.55
N ARG A 249 -39.13 -4.39 -6.42
CA ARG A 249 -37.80 -4.61 -7.02
C ARG A 249 -36.72 -4.40 -5.94
N GLY A 250 -35.58 -5.04 -6.14
CA GLY A 250 -34.38 -4.89 -5.32
C GLY A 250 -33.17 -4.48 -6.16
N THR A 251 -32.05 -4.21 -5.50
CA THR A 251 -30.73 -3.97 -6.12
C THR A 251 -29.64 -4.69 -5.32
N PRO A 252 -28.44 -4.86 -5.90
CA PRO A 252 -27.20 -4.93 -5.12
C PRO A 252 -27.02 -3.66 -4.27
N GLY A 253 -26.08 -3.72 -3.32
CA GLY A 253 -25.50 -2.53 -2.71
C GLY A 253 -24.71 -1.75 -3.77
N VAL A 254 -24.81 -0.42 -3.75
CA VAL A 254 -24.21 0.48 -4.74
C VAL A 254 -23.12 1.30 -4.07
N PHE A 255 -21.93 1.27 -4.66
CA PHE A 255 -20.72 1.88 -4.12
C PHE A 255 -20.10 2.82 -5.15
N THR A 256 -19.44 3.88 -4.68
CA THR A 256 -18.56 4.70 -5.52
C THR A 256 -17.28 3.92 -5.75
N ASP A 257 -17.06 3.47 -6.99
CA ASP A 257 -15.88 2.76 -7.48
C ASP A 257 -14.63 3.61 -7.29
N LEU A 258 -13.71 3.19 -6.40
CA LEU A 258 -12.52 3.98 -6.10
C LEU A 258 -11.59 4.10 -7.31
N ILE A 259 -11.47 3.10 -8.18
CA ILE A 259 -10.57 3.16 -9.34
C ILE A 259 -10.99 4.31 -10.28
N LYS A 260 -12.27 4.69 -10.33
CA LYS A 260 -12.77 5.82 -11.13
C LYS A 260 -12.53 7.20 -10.52
N VAL A 261 -12.17 7.27 -9.23
CA VAL A 261 -11.98 8.54 -8.49
C VAL A 261 -10.63 8.65 -7.77
N LEU A 262 -9.82 7.59 -7.78
CA LEU A 262 -8.46 7.53 -7.23
C LEU A 262 -7.57 8.69 -7.72
N PRO A 263 -7.58 9.09 -9.02
CA PRO A 263 -6.85 10.27 -9.46
C PRO A 263 -7.21 11.55 -8.69
N TRP A 264 -8.52 11.76 -8.47
CA TRP A 264 -9.01 12.90 -7.70
C TRP A 264 -8.70 12.79 -6.19
N ILE A 265 -8.72 11.58 -5.63
CA ILE A 265 -8.32 11.32 -4.24
C ILE A 265 -6.86 11.73 -4.01
N GLN A 266 -5.95 11.24 -4.86
CA GLN A 266 -4.51 11.48 -4.77
C GLN A 266 -4.17 12.97 -4.88
N GLU A 267 -4.68 13.65 -5.93
CA GLU A 267 -4.51 15.10 -6.14
C GLU A 267 -4.82 15.93 -4.89
N HIS A 268 -5.91 15.59 -4.19
CA HIS A 268 -6.43 16.35 -3.06
C HIS A 268 -5.82 15.95 -1.71
N MET A 269 -5.26 14.74 -1.60
CA MET A 269 -4.47 14.33 -0.42
C MET A 269 -3.07 14.95 -0.46
N ASP A 270 -2.39 14.91 -1.61
CA ASP A 270 -1.01 15.42 -1.78
C ASP A 270 -0.91 16.94 -1.68
N THR A 271 -1.95 17.67 -2.11
CA THR A 271 -1.99 19.14 -2.02
C THR A 271 -1.95 19.65 -0.57
N GLY A 272 -2.24 18.82 0.43
CA GLY A 272 -2.00 19.13 1.84
C GLY A 272 -0.52 19.35 2.20
N SER A 273 0.40 18.69 1.46
CA SER A 273 1.85 18.75 1.69
C SER A 273 2.58 19.77 0.81
N LYS A 274 1.89 20.37 -0.19
CA LYS A 274 2.53 21.24 -1.20
C LYS A 274 2.86 22.63 -0.66
N LYS A 275 4.01 22.74 0.02
CA LYS A 275 4.65 24.03 0.34
C LYS A 275 6.09 24.20 -0.17
N LYS A 276 6.32 23.77 -1.42
CA LYS A 276 7.15 24.50 -2.41
C LYS A 276 6.71 24.14 -3.83
N ASN A 277 7.09 24.98 -4.80
CA ASN A 277 6.55 24.96 -6.16
C ASN A 277 7.03 23.76 -6.99
N PRO A 278 6.27 23.36 -8.03
CA PRO A 278 6.60 22.20 -8.85
C PRO A 278 7.81 22.46 -9.75
N ALA A 279 8.66 21.45 -9.88
CA ALA A 279 9.51 21.23 -11.02
C ALA A 279 9.00 20.00 -11.76
N THR A 280 8.25 20.25 -12.84
CA THR A 280 8.22 19.48 -14.09
C THR A 280 8.92 18.11 -14.13
N SER A 281 8.16 17.07 -14.54
CA SER A 281 8.56 15.94 -15.41
C SER A 281 10.06 15.84 -15.69
N CYS A 282 10.71 14.78 -15.20
CA CYS A 282 12.15 14.47 -15.29
C CYS A 282 12.98 15.43 -16.15
N ASN A 283 13.35 16.56 -15.56
CA ASN A 283 14.44 17.38 -16.08
C ASN A 283 15.77 16.85 -15.54
N THR A 284 16.84 17.06 -16.29
CA THR A 284 18.19 16.56 -16.01
C THR A 284 18.89 17.36 -14.89
N GLN A 285 18.22 17.55 -13.75
CA GLN A 285 18.74 18.19 -12.54
C GLN A 285 18.44 17.29 -11.35
N ASP A 286 19.47 16.99 -10.53
CA ASP A 286 19.38 16.00 -9.45
C ASP A 286 18.24 16.29 -8.45
N GLY A 287 17.18 15.48 -8.51
CA GLY A 287 16.06 15.54 -7.58
C GLY A 287 16.50 15.10 -6.19
N LYS A 288 16.71 16.04 -5.26
CA LYS A 288 17.10 15.70 -3.89
C LYS A 288 15.91 15.19 -3.09
N LEU A 289 15.91 13.90 -2.78
CA LEU A 289 14.89 13.26 -1.95
C LEU A 289 15.02 13.75 -0.50
N PRO A 290 13.98 14.34 0.10
CA PRO A 290 14.07 14.96 1.43
C PRO A 290 13.79 13.96 2.55
N GLY A 291 14.30 14.25 3.75
CA GLY A 291 13.95 13.57 4.99
C GLY A 291 14.75 12.31 5.30
N ASN A 292 14.47 11.73 6.47
CA ASN A 292 15.03 10.44 6.89
C ASN A 292 14.22 9.25 6.36
N GLU A 293 13.02 9.49 5.83
CA GLU A 293 12.18 8.49 5.17
C GLU A 293 11.32 9.18 4.11
N GLY A 294 10.79 8.40 3.17
CA GLY A 294 9.85 8.87 2.15
C GLY A 294 9.55 7.80 1.11
N ILE A 295 8.80 8.19 0.09
CA ILE A 295 8.43 7.31 -1.03
C ILE A 295 8.76 8.03 -2.33
N LEU A 296 9.46 7.35 -3.24
CA LEU A 296 9.62 7.79 -4.62
C LEU A 296 8.62 7.01 -5.49
N PHE A 297 7.81 7.76 -6.25
CA PHE A 297 6.96 7.22 -7.31
C PHE A 297 7.50 7.72 -8.66
N PHE A 298 7.62 6.82 -9.62
CA PHE A 298 7.99 7.14 -10.99
C PHE A 298 7.16 6.31 -11.98
N PRO A 299 6.57 6.89 -13.05
CA PRO A 299 6.43 8.33 -13.29
C PRO A 299 5.64 9.05 -12.17
N GLU A 300 5.71 10.38 -12.15
CA GLU A 300 4.88 11.17 -11.23
C GLU A 300 3.41 11.17 -11.70
N TYR A 301 2.48 11.05 -10.76
CA TYR A 301 1.04 11.19 -11.02
C TYR A 301 0.76 12.57 -11.69
N PRO A 302 -0.01 12.63 -12.80
CA PRO A 302 -0.99 11.63 -13.25
C PRO A 302 -0.52 10.67 -14.35
N GLU A 303 0.76 10.65 -14.72
CA GLU A 303 1.19 9.89 -15.90
C GLU A 303 1.11 8.37 -15.67
N PRO A 304 0.43 7.59 -16.55
CA PRO A 304 0.19 6.16 -16.33
C PRO A 304 1.37 5.26 -16.73
N PHE A 305 2.26 5.75 -17.59
CA PHE A 305 3.47 5.12 -18.08
C PHE A 305 4.58 6.17 -18.09
N TYR A 306 5.84 5.78 -17.95
CA TYR A 306 6.94 6.71 -18.25
C TYR A 306 7.00 6.96 -19.76
N GLN A 307 7.86 7.89 -20.19
CA GLN A 307 8.01 8.22 -21.62
C GLN A 307 9.36 7.74 -22.13
N ASP A 308 9.41 7.47 -23.43
CA ASP A 308 10.62 7.15 -24.18
C ASP A 308 11.69 8.26 -24.00
N ASN A 309 12.97 7.89 -24.04
CA ASN A 309 14.15 8.77 -24.01
C ASN A 309 14.26 9.65 -22.73
N GLN A 310 13.69 9.23 -21.61
CA GLN A 310 13.81 9.94 -20.34
C GLN A 310 15.14 9.64 -19.63
N LEU A 311 15.67 10.66 -18.94
CA LEU A 311 16.79 10.55 -18.02
C LEU A 311 16.39 11.24 -16.71
N CYS A 312 16.12 10.44 -15.69
CA CYS A 312 15.76 10.93 -14.36
C CYS A 312 16.91 10.63 -13.38
N ILE A 313 17.30 11.62 -12.57
CA ILE A 313 18.34 11.45 -11.57
C ILE A 313 17.82 11.99 -10.24
N TRP A 314 17.83 11.14 -9.20
CA TRP A 314 17.52 11.53 -7.83
C TRP A 314 18.74 11.27 -6.94
N THR A 315 19.01 12.19 -6.01
CA THR A 315 20.04 11.98 -4.98
C THR A 315 19.37 11.84 -3.62
N LEU A 316 19.60 10.72 -2.96
CA LEU A 316 19.19 10.51 -1.57
C LEU A 316 20.39 10.78 -0.65
N LEU A 317 20.14 11.54 0.42
CA LEU A 317 21.15 11.95 1.39
C LEU A 317 20.54 11.95 2.79
N VAL A 318 20.91 10.95 3.58
CA VAL A 318 20.47 10.77 4.97
C VAL A 318 21.55 11.29 5.94
N PRO A 319 21.27 11.45 7.25
CA PRO A 319 22.26 11.90 8.22
C PRO A 319 23.54 11.04 8.23
N LYS A 320 24.68 11.67 8.51
CA LYS A 320 25.98 10.95 8.59
C LYS A 320 25.92 9.86 9.68
N GLY A 321 26.42 8.67 9.34
CA GLY A 321 26.36 7.50 10.22
C GLY A 321 25.09 6.66 10.08
N MET A 322 24.13 7.06 9.25
CA MET A 322 22.96 6.24 8.89
C MET A 322 23.23 5.45 7.59
N ASN A 323 22.67 4.25 7.50
CA ASN A 323 22.54 3.47 6.28
C ASN A 323 21.27 3.86 5.52
N ILE A 324 21.17 3.51 4.24
CA ILE A 324 19.97 3.71 3.41
C ILE A 324 19.35 2.35 3.09
N LEU A 325 18.11 2.12 3.51
CA LEU A 325 17.28 1.01 3.04
C LEU A 325 16.37 1.49 1.91
N LEU A 326 16.32 0.73 0.81
CA LEU A 326 15.36 0.86 -0.28
C LEU A 326 14.45 -0.37 -0.30
N ASN A 327 13.14 -0.18 -0.41
CA ASN A 327 12.16 -1.26 -0.50
C ASN A 327 11.21 -1.01 -1.67
N PHE A 328 11.19 -1.88 -2.67
CA PHE A 328 10.46 -1.71 -3.92
C PHE A 328 9.02 -2.21 -3.81
N SER A 329 8.05 -1.30 -3.90
CA SER A 329 6.61 -1.59 -3.79
C SER A 329 5.93 -1.81 -5.15
N ARG A 330 6.50 -1.28 -6.24
CA ARG A 330 6.14 -1.60 -7.64
C ARG A 330 7.40 -1.55 -8.50
N PHE A 331 7.53 -2.44 -9.47
CA PHE A 331 8.56 -2.38 -10.50
C PHE A 331 8.01 -2.93 -11.82
N ASP A 332 8.08 -2.13 -12.89
CA ASP A 332 7.54 -2.45 -14.22
C ASP A 332 8.24 -1.59 -15.28
N LEU A 333 9.38 -2.07 -15.76
CA LEU A 333 10.18 -1.50 -16.85
C LEU A 333 10.26 -2.49 -18.03
N GLU A 334 10.76 -2.06 -19.19
CA GLU A 334 11.10 -2.99 -20.29
C GLU A 334 12.01 -4.13 -19.77
N SER A 335 11.81 -5.35 -20.26
CA SER A 335 12.55 -6.53 -19.84
C SER A 335 13.70 -6.84 -20.80
N ASP A 336 14.94 -6.62 -20.36
CA ASP A 336 16.15 -7.04 -21.07
C ASP A 336 17.07 -7.90 -20.19
N THR A 337 17.90 -8.75 -20.81
CA THR A 337 18.83 -9.68 -20.14
C THR A 337 19.93 -8.94 -19.36
N TYR A 338 20.34 -7.75 -19.81
CA TYR A 338 21.36 -6.92 -19.17
C TYR A 338 20.82 -5.55 -18.72
N CYS A 339 19.51 -5.34 -18.83
CA CYS A 339 18.82 -4.07 -18.63
C CYS A 339 19.37 -2.91 -19.49
N ASP A 340 19.90 -3.18 -20.69
CA ASP A 340 20.58 -2.18 -21.54
C ASP A 340 19.63 -1.21 -22.28
N TYR A 341 18.33 -1.50 -22.27
CA TYR A 341 17.27 -0.55 -22.63
C TYR A 341 16.81 0.20 -21.36
N ASP A 342 15.53 0.12 -21.00
CA ASP A 342 14.98 0.76 -19.80
C ASP A 342 15.58 0.19 -18.51
N SER A 343 16.07 1.05 -17.62
CA SER A 343 16.64 0.60 -16.35
C SER A 343 16.65 1.64 -15.23
N LEU A 344 16.42 1.16 -14.00
CA LEU A 344 16.76 1.88 -12.77
C LEU A 344 18.13 1.41 -12.26
N SER A 345 19.09 2.32 -12.21
CA SER A 345 20.41 2.12 -11.62
C SER A 345 20.49 2.72 -10.21
N VAL A 346 20.95 1.93 -9.24
CA VAL A 346 21.37 2.40 -7.91
C VAL A 346 22.88 2.59 -7.93
N ILE A 347 23.35 3.78 -7.54
CA ILE A 347 24.75 4.22 -7.71
C ILE A 347 25.26 4.79 -6.38
N SER A 348 26.48 4.46 -5.98
CA SER A 348 27.10 4.98 -4.76
C SER A 348 27.50 6.45 -4.91
N LYS A 349 27.74 7.11 -3.77
CA LYS A 349 28.34 8.46 -3.67
C LYS A 349 29.69 8.62 -4.42
N GLU A 350 30.38 7.51 -4.68
CA GLU A 350 31.65 7.39 -5.40
C GLU A 350 31.44 6.98 -6.87
N HIS A 351 30.22 7.15 -7.38
CA HIS A 351 29.78 6.83 -8.74
C HIS A 351 29.89 5.35 -9.15
N ARG A 352 30.00 4.41 -8.20
CA ARG A 352 30.00 2.96 -8.47
C ARG A 352 28.56 2.46 -8.68
N LEU A 353 28.33 1.70 -9.75
CA LEU A 353 27.05 1.00 -9.95
C LEU A 353 26.90 -0.12 -8.91
N LEU A 354 25.78 -0.13 -8.19
CA LEU A 354 25.47 -1.07 -7.10
C LEU A 354 24.41 -2.10 -7.49
N GLY A 355 23.53 -1.72 -8.40
CA GLY A 355 22.50 -2.57 -8.98
C GLY A 355 21.87 -1.86 -10.18
N LYS A 356 21.46 -2.64 -11.17
CA LYS A 356 20.79 -2.18 -12.40
C LYS A 356 19.59 -3.10 -12.60
N PHE A 357 18.40 -2.52 -12.62
CA PHE A 357 17.14 -3.26 -12.50
C PHE A 357 16.21 -2.89 -13.67
N CYS A 358 15.53 -3.89 -14.22
CA CYS A 358 14.59 -3.79 -15.33
C CYS A 358 13.54 -4.93 -15.24
N GLY A 359 12.54 -4.93 -16.13
CA GLY A 359 11.44 -5.90 -16.10
C GLY A 359 10.38 -5.65 -15.02
N MET A 360 9.56 -6.68 -14.76
CA MET A 360 8.37 -6.63 -13.89
C MET A 360 8.55 -7.23 -12.49
N ASP A 361 9.68 -7.92 -12.23
CA ASP A 361 9.95 -8.52 -10.93
C ASP A 361 10.53 -7.47 -9.96
N SER A 362 9.80 -7.13 -8.90
CA SER A 362 10.25 -6.17 -7.88
C SER A 362 11.60 -6.60 -7.26
N PRO A 363 12.67 -5.78 -7.34
CA PRO A 363 13.95 -6.10 -6.75
C PRO A 363 13.83 -6.32 -5.23
N SER A 364 14.60 -7.28 -4.71
CA SER A 364 14.72 -7.49 -3.26
C SER A 364 15.18 -6.19 -2.56
N PRO A 365 14.72 -5.91 -1.31
CA PRO A 365 15.09 -4.69 -0.62
C PRO A 365 16.62 -4.53 -0.52
N VAL A 366 17.11 -3.32 -0.79
CA VAL A 366 18.56 -3.02 -0.88
C VAL A 366 18.98 -2.16 0.31
N LEU A 367 19.85 -2.68 1.16
CA LEU A 367 20.41 -1.98 2.31
C LEU A 367 21.83 -1.50 2.01
N VAL A 368 21.96 -0.22 1.68
CA VAL A 368 23.24 0.40 1.32
C VAL A 368 23.94 0.93 2.58
N GLY A 369 25.15 0.43 2.85
CA GLY A 369 26.04 0.87 3.92
C GLY A 369 26.70 2.23 3.67
N SER A 370 25.92 3.25 3.27
CA SER A 370 26.37 4.61 3.00
C SER A 370 25.24 5.60 3.26
N ASN A 371 25.59 6.81 3.72
CA ASN A 371 24.62 7.87 3.99
C ASN A 371 24.14 8.61 2.72
N SER A 372 24.61 8.24 1.53
CA SER A 372 24.17 8.86 0.27
C SER A 372 24.31 7.94 -0.94
N ILE A 373 23.31 7.99 -1.83
CA ILE A 373 23.26 7.29 -3.12
C ILE A 373 22.66 8.20 -4.19
N THR A 374 22.92 7.86 -5.44
CA THR A 374 22.23 8.39 -6.61
C THR A 374 21.39 7.29 -7.26
N LEU A 375 20.17 7.62 -7.62
CA LEU A 375 19.22 6.78 -8.34
C LEU A 375 19.11 7.36 -9.75
N LYS A 376 19.37 6.56 -10.77
CA LYS A 376 19.33 6.99 -12.17
C LYS A 376 18.39 6.09 -12.95
N PHE A 377 17.26 6.63 -13.41
CA PHE A 377 16.42 5.97 -14.39
C PHE A 377 16.77 6.44 -15.80
N VAL A 378 16.76 5.52 -16.76
CA VAL A 378 16.90 5.80 -18.20
C VAL A 378 15.83 4.99 -18.94
N SER A 379 15.23 5.59 -19.98
CA SER A 379 14.48 4.85 -21.00
C SER A 379 15.06 4.98 -22.42
N ASP A 380 14.78 3.97 -23.22
CA ASP A 380 15.11 3.78 -24.65
C ASP A 380 14.04 4.49 -25.55
N ASN A 381 14.00 4.25 -26.87
CA ASN A 381 13.06 4.91 -27.78
C ASN A 381 11.74 4.14 -28.07
N LYS A 382 11.35 3.17 -27.23
CA LYS A 382 10.14 2.33 -27.37
C LYS A 382 9.74 1.66 -26.03
N GLU A 383 8.73 0.80 -26.07
CA GLU A 383 8.40 -0.27 -25.08
C GLU A 383 8.29 0.10 -23.58
N HIS A 384 7.79 1.30 -23.28
CA HIS A 384 7.57 1.79 -21.91
C HIS A 384 6.61 0.95 -21.01
N GLY A 385 6.98 0.76 -19.74
CA GLY A 385 6.16 0.21 -18.65
C GLY A 385 5.52 1.26 -17.72
N THR A 386 4.89 0.81 -16.64
CA THR A 386 4.26 1.67 -15.60
C THR A 386 5.23 2.20 -14.54
N GLY A 387 6.53 1.94 -14.70
CA GLY A 387 7.60 2.48 -13.86
C GLY A 387 7.70 1.79 -12.50
N PHE A 388 8.15 2.51 -11.48
CA PHE A 388 8.43 1.94 -10.18
C PHE A 388 7.90 2.80 -9.03
N SER A 389 7.67 2.17 -7.89
CA SER A 389 7.54 2.87 -6.61
C SER A 389 8.40 2.19 -5.56
N MET A 390 9.03 2.99 -4.70
CA MET A 390 9.83 2.46 -3.60
C MET A 390 9.82 3.37 -2.38
N ILE A 391 9.86 2.75 -1.21
CA ILE A 391 10.02 3.42 0.09
C ILE A 391 11.52 3.47 0.39
N TYR A 392 12.01 4.64 0.82
CA TYR A 392 13.38 4.80 1.30
C TYR A 392 13.39 5.17 2.79
N GLN A 393 14.33 4.62 3.55
CA GLN A 393 14.47 4.84 5.00
C GLN A 393 15.94 4.95 5.43
N ALA A 394 16.22 5.86 6.35
CA ALA A 394 17.49 6.00 7.04
C ALA A 394 17.52 5.08 8.27
N ILE A 395 18.40 4.08 8.28
CA ILE A 395 18.48 3.08 9.34
C ILE A 395 19.80 3.25 10.11
N GLU A 396 19.75 3.21 11.44
CA GLU A 396 20.97 3.20 12.27
C GLU A 396 21.71 1.86 12.09
N PRO A 397 23.05 1.85 11.94
CA PRO A 397 23.82 0.60 11.82
C PRO A 397 23.60 -0.39 12.99
N SER A 398 23.22 0.11 14.16
CA SER A 398 22.98 -0.62 15.40
C SER A 398 21.55 -1.11 15.61
N THR A 399 20.55 -0.64 14.84
CA THR A 399 19.15 -1.12 14.97
C THR A 399 18.83 -2.30 14.05
N LEU A 400 19.79 -2.69 13.21
CA LEU A 400 19.69 -3.83 12.32
C LEU A 400 20.11 -5.13 13.03
N THR A 401 19.15 -6.00 13.30
CA THR A 401 19.42 -7.41 13.63
C THR A 401 19.97 -8.14 12.40
N ASP A 402 21.30 -8.21 12.31
CA ASP A 402 22.14 -8.97 11.35
C ASP A 402 21.96 -8.73 9.84
N SER A 403 20.98 -7.94 9.40
CA SER A 403 21.01 -7.05 8.23
C SER A 403 21.15 -7.61 6.80
N GLY A 404 21.65 -8.83 6.59
CA GLY A 404 21.72 -9.46 5.27
C GLY A 404 20.48 -10.29 4.93
N CYS A 405 19.72 -10.70 5.94
CA CYS A 405 18.54 -11.55 5.82
C CYS A 405 17.31 -10.69 5.50
N GLY A 406 16.56 -11.04 4.45
CA GLY A 406 15.39 -10.27 4.00
C GLY A 406 15.69 -8.96 3.26
N SER A 407 16.94 -8.49 3.24
CA SER A 407 17.41 -7.38 2.41
C SER A 407 18.85 -7.60 1.95
N VAL A 408 19.14 -7.42 0.66
CA VAL A 408 20.50 -7.51 0.13
C VAL A 408 21.32 -6.34 0.65
N LYS A 409 22.33 -6.62 1.47
CA LYS A 409 23.18 -5.59 2.08
C LYS A 409 24.40 -5.30 1.22
N ILE A 410 24.67 -4.03 0.93
CA ILE A 410 25.81 -3.58 0.12
C ILE A 410 26.82 -2.83 1.00
N LEU A 411 28.08 -3.28 0.99
CA LEU A 411 29.15 -2.84 1.90
C LEU A 411 30.36 -2.26 1.14
N PHE A 412 30.93 -1.16 1.65
CA PHE A 412 32.04 -0.41 1.02
C PHE A 412 33.27 -0.19 1.91
N GLU A 413 33.15 -0.50 3.19
CA GLU A 413 34.20 -0.38 4.20
C GLU A 413 34.49 -1.77 4.78
N GLU A 414 35.73 -2.04 5.19
CA GLU A 414 36.13 -3.31 5.80
C GLU A 414 35.34 -3.58 7.10
N GLY A 415 35.04 -4.84 7.38
CA GLY A 415 34.19 -5.18 8.51
C GLY A 415 33.96 -6.67 8.67
N ALA A 416 32.78 -7.04 9.17
CA ALA A 416 32.36 -8.42 9.36
C ALA A 416 30.93 -8.66 8.86
N VAL A 417 30.69 -9.91 8.48
CA VAL A 417 29.37 -10.51 8.23
C VAL A 417 29.19 -11.71 9.16
N GLN A 418 27.95 -11.98 9.56
CA GLN A 418 27.62 -13.06 10.49
C GLN A 418 26.19 -13.57 10.24
N SER A 419 25.90 -14.79 10.70
CA SER A 419 24.54 -15.33 10.71
C SER A 419 23.61 -14.54 11.62
N ILE A 420 22.30 -14.65 11.38
CA ILE A 420 21.29 -14.03 12.22
C ILE A 420 21.37 -14.55 13.66
N HIS A 421 21.21 -13.64 14.63
CA HIS A 421 21.29 -13.87 16.08
C HIS A 421 22.68 -14.24 16.63
N TYR A 422 23.74 -14.25 15.82
CA TYR A 422 25.09 -14.64 16.24
C TYR A 422 25.54 -13.91 17.53
N PRO A 423 25.98 -14.62 18.59
CA PRO A 423 26.40 -16.02 18.64
C PRO A 423 25.31 -17.02 19.12
N GLU A 424 24.04 -16.62 19.18
CA GLU A 424 22.94 -17.58 19.35
C GLU A 424 22.69 -18.37 18.05
N ALA A 425 21.83 -19.39 18.10
CA ALA A 425 21.56 -20.20 16.93
C ALA A 425 20.77 -19.42 15.87
N TYR A 426 21.07 -19.69 14.59
CA TYR A 426 20.35 -19.07 13.48
C TYR A 426 18.95 -19.68 13.29
N ASN A 427 18.14 -19.01 12.46
CA ASN A 427 16.80 -19.46 12.09
C ASN A 427 16.83 -20.40 10.89
N ASN A 428 15.90 -21.36 10.86
CA ASN A 428 15.50 -22.14 9.69
C ASN A 428 15.01 -21.19 8.57
N LEU A 429 15.10 -21.62 7.31
CA LEU A 429 14.63 -20.88 6.12
C LEU A 429 15.22 -19.46 5.98
N ALA A 430 16.46 -19.26 6.41
CA ALA A 430 17.18 -18.02 6.18
C ALA A 430 17.68 -17.94 4.72
N ASP A 431 17.60 -16.75 4.13
CA ASP A 431 18.36 -16.37 2.93
C ASP A 431 18.92 -14.98 3.18
N CYS A 432 20.24 -14.91 3.36
CA CYS A 432 20.95 -13.71 3.79
C CYS A 432 22.07 -13.38 2.80
N GLN A 433 22.04 -12.17 2.22
CA GLN A 433 22.90 -11.81 1.09
C GLN A 433 23.67 -10.50 1.35
N TRP A 434 24.99 -10.56 1.23
CA TRP A 434 25.92 -9.44 1.38
C TRP A 434 26.75 -9.27 0.11
N ILE A 435 26.70 -8.09 -0.51
CA ILE A 435 27.56 -7.70 -1.63
C ILE A 435 28.63 -6.75 -1.10
N ILE A 436 29.89 -7.13 -1.23
CA ILE A 436 31.04 -6.34 -0.82
C ILE A 436 31.67 -5.71 -2.06
N HIS A 437 31.83 -4.38 -2.07
CA HIS A 437 32.52 -3.63 -3.13
C HIS A 437 33.82 -3.01 -2.59
N ALA A 438 34.94 -3.67 -2.88
CA ALA A 438 36.27 -3.11 -2.64
C ALA A 438 36.53 -1.84 -3.47
N PRO A 439 37.51 -1.01 -3.08
CA PRO A 439 38.02 0.09 -3.92
C PRO A 439 38.59 -0.40 -5.27
N GLU A 440 38.72 0.52 -6.22
CA GLU A 440 39.42 0.23 -7.48
C GLU A 440 40.88 -0.14 -7.20
N GLY A 441 41.36 -1.21 -7.85
CA GLY A 441 42.69 -1.77 -7.57
C GLY A 441 42.78 -2.67 -6.34
N TYR A 442 41.65 -3.05 -5.72
CA TYR A 442 41.61 -3.99 -4.60
C TYR A 442 40.68 -5.18 -4.90
N VAL A 443 40.96 -6.33 -4.30
CA VAL A 443 40.08 -7.51 -4.24
C VAL A 443 39.62 -7.78 -2.81
N VAL A 444 38.52 -8.53 -2.64
CA VAL A 444 37.95 -8.86 -1.33
C VAL A 444 38.55 -10.16 -0.80
N LYS A 445 38.98 -10.17 0.46
CA LYS A 445 39.39 -11.38 1.18
C LYS A 445 38.50 -11.63 2.39
N LEU A 446 37.73 -12.71 2.36
CA LEU A 446 36.92 -13.20 3.47
C LEU A 446 37.74 -14.14 4.37
N ILE A 447 37.61 -13.99 5.69
CA ILE A 447 38.30 -14.80 6.69
C ILE A 447 37.30 -15.14 7.80
N TYR A 448 36.93 -16.41 7.90
CA TYR A 448 36.07 -16.91 8.98
C TYR A 448 36.76 -16.76 10.34
N GLU A 449 35.98 -16.36 11.35
CA GLU A 449 36.38 -16.24 12.76
C GLU A 449 35.77 -17.37 13.60
N THR A 450 34.52 -17.74 13.29
CA THR A 450 33.76 -18.87 13.83
C THR A 450 32.87 -19.46 12.74
N PHE A 451 32.59 -20.77 12.80
CA PHE A 451 31.78 -21.48 11.82
C PHE A 451 31.26 -22.82 12.38
N GLU A 452 29.95 -22.91 12.56
CA GLU A 452 29.20 -24.10 13.00
C GLU A 452 27.83 -24.11 12.28
N MET A 453 27.65 -25.03 11.34
CA MET A 453 26.40 -25.21 10.58
C MET A 453 26.04 -26.70 10.47
N GLU A 454 24.84 -27.01 9.99
CA GLU A 454 24.49 -28.38 9.62
C GLU A 454 25.51 -28.95 8.61
N GLU A 455 25.78 -30.26 8.66
CA GLU A 455 26.79 -30.91 7.82
C GLU A 455 26.14 -31.96 6.92
N ASN A 456 26.20 -31.75 5.59
CA ASN A 456 25.79 -32.74 4.60
C ASN A 456 26.80 -32.80 3.44
N GLU A 457 26.85 -33.94 2.74
CA GLU A 457 27.92 -34.33 1.81
C GLU A 457 28.25 -33.30 0.72
N ASP A 458 27.25 -32.55 0.23
CA ASP A 458 27.38 -31.54 -0.83
C ASP A 458 27.15 -30.08 -0.35
N CYS A 459 26.96 -29.84 0.96
CA CYS A 459 26.52 -28.55 1.52
C CYS A 459 25.30 -27.95 0.77
N THR A 460 24.24 -28.75 0.68
CA THR A 460 22.97 -28.46 0.00
C THR A 460 21.81 -28.15 0.96
N TYR A 461 21.98 -28.45 2.24
CA TYR A 461 21.09 -27.95 3.29
C TYR A 461 21.61 -26.55 3.70
N ASP A 462 22.01 -26.35 4.95
CA ASP A 462 22.63 -25.11 5.39
C ASP A 462 24.00 -24.87 4.75
N SER A 463 24.25 -23.65 4.26
CA SER A 463 25.57 -23.29 3.72
C SER A 463 25.85 -21.78 3.67
N VAL A 464 27.14 -21.43 3.79
CA VAL A 464 27.67 -20.14 3.30
C VAL A 464 28.31 -20.38 1.94
N THR A 465 27.77 -19.73 0.91
CA THR A 465 28.25 -19.78 -0.47
C THR A 465 28.77 -18.41 -0.91
N VAL A 466 29.92 -18.37 -1.58
CA VAL A 466 30.61 -17.16 -2.01
C VAL A 466 30.80 -17.17 -3.53
N TYR A 467 30.46 -16.06 -4.18
CA TYR A 467 30.48 -15.88 -5.64
C TYR A 467 31.34 -14.68 -6.05
N GLU A 468 31.98 -14.77 -7.21
CA GLU A 468 32.75 -13.67 -7.84
C GLU A 468 31.89 -12.52 -8.35
N ASN A 469 30.61 -12.80 -8.65
CA ASN A 469 29.70 -11.84 -9.24
C ASN A 469 28.30 -11.89 -8.60
N VAL A 470 27.55 -10.79 -8.77
CA VAL A 470 26.18 -10.65 -8.24
C VAL A 470 25.16 -11.53 -8.97
N ALA A 471 25.50 -12.01 -10.16
CA ALA A 471 24.67 -12.91 -10.97
C ALA A 471 24.71 -14.38 -10.51
N LYS A 472 25.57 -14.73 -9.53
CA LYS A 472 25.74 -16.09 -8.96
C LYS A 472 26.23 -17.13 -9.97
N GLU A 473 26.83 -16.70 -11.09
CA GLU A 473 27.28 -17.58 -12.18
C GLU A 473 28.58 -18.33 -11.86
N ASN A 474 29.38 -17.81 -10.94
CA ASN A 474 30.71 -18.33 -10.60
C ASN A 474 30.88 -18.42 -9.08
N GLU A 475 30.63 -19.62 -8.55
CA GLU A 475 30.81 -20.01 -7.15
C GLU A 475 32.29 -20.34 -6.88
N ILE A 476 32.90 -19.68 -5.88
CA ILE A 476 34.32 -19.85 -5.52
C ILE A 476 34.54 -20.52 -4.17
N ALA A 477 33.51 -20.57 -3.32
CA ALA A 477 33.50 -21.36 -2.11
C ALA A 477 32.07 -21.68 -1.68
N ARG A 478 31.89 -22.88 -1.14
CA ARG A 478 30.69 -23.32 -0.41
C ARG A 478 31.17 -23.98 0.88
N SER A 479 30.47 -23.78 1.98
CA SER A 479 30.90 -24.23 3.30
C SER A 479 29.70 -24.58 4.18
N CYS A 480 29.81 -25.68 4.90
CA CYS A 480 28.84 -26.20 5.87
C CYS A 480 29.59 -27.03 6.94
N GLY A 481 28.89 -27.53 7.96
CA GLY A 481 29.48 -28.29 9.06
C GLY A 481 30.30 -27.48 10.08
N PHE A 482 31.18 -28.17 10.81
CA PHE A 482 31.85 -27.66 12.02
C PHE A 482 33.34 -27.35 11.85
N VAL A 483 33.88 -27.45 10.62
CA VAL A 483 35.29 -27.17 10.33
C VAL A 483 35.44 -25.74 9.81
N LEU A 484 36.21 -24.91 10.53
CA LEU A 484 36.46 -23.51 10.16
C LEU A 484 36.99 -23.40 8.71
N PRO A 485 36.24 -22.80 7.75
CA PRO A 485 36.60 -22.86 6.34
C PRO A 485 37.85 -22.03 6.00
N ALA A 486 38.49 -22.40 4.88
CA ALA A 486 39.65 -21.67 4.36
C ALA A 486 39.29 -20.22 3.98
N PRO A 487 40.21 -19.25 4.13
CA PRO A 487 40.00 -17.87 3.68
C PRO A 487 39.75 -17.79 2.17
N VAL A 488 38.65 -17.13 1.79
CA VAL A 488 38.25 -16.96 0.38
C VAL A 488 38.79 -15.62 -0.14
N LEU A 489 39.24 -15.58 -1.39
CA LEU A 489 39.77 -14.40 -2.05
C LEU A 489 39.08 -14.26 -3.42
N SER A 490 38.50 -13.10 -3.71
CA SER A 490 37.92 -12.83 -5.03
C SER A 490 38.99 -12.48 -6.07
N SER A 491 38.70 -12.76 -7.33
CA SER A 491 39.43 -12.29 -8.51
C SER A 491 39.09 -10.83 -8.85
N SER A 492 37.89 -10.38 -8.48
CA SER A 492 37.38 -9.03 -8.76
C SER A 492 37.29 -8.15 -7.50
N SER A 493 36.98 -6.87 -7.67
CA SER A 493 36.67 -5.94 -6.57
C SER A 493 35.28 -6.16 -5.96
N ILE A 494 34.53 -7.17 -6.42
CA ILE A 494 33.21 -7.55 -5.92
C ILE A 494 33.27 -8.96 -5.34
N MET A 495 32.55 -9.17 -4.24
CA MET A 495 32.29 -10.50 -3.68
C MET A 495 30.84 -10.54 -3.19
N LEU A 496 30.07 -11.53 -3.62
CA LEU A 496 28.74 -11.83 -3.08
C LEU A 496 28.85 -13.01 -2.12
N ILE A 497 28.37 -12.83 -0.90
CA ILE A 497 28.24 -13.87 0.12
C ILE A 497 26.74 -14.13 0.31
N ARG A 498 26.32 -15.40 0.23
CA ARG A 498 24.98 -15.86 0.54
C ARG A 498 25.05 -16.91 1.66
N PHE A 499 24.37 -16.66 2.77
CA PHE A 499 24.05 -17.70 3.74
C PHE A 499 22.62 -18.19 3.47
N GLN A 500 22.42 -19.50 3.46
CA GLN A 500 21.10 -20.12 3.40
C GLN A 500 20.94 -21.17 4.50
N SER A 501 19.71 -21.35 4.97
CA SER A 501 19.32 -22.50 5.79
C SER A 501 18.03 -23.17 5.33
N ASP A 502 17.89 -24.43 5.71
CA ASP A 502 16.84 -25.40 5.34
C ASP A 502 15.62 -25.35 6.30
N GLU A 503 14.65 -26.27 6.20
CA GLU A 503 13.50 -26.35 7.13
C GLU A 503 13.86 -26.84 8.54
N THR A 504 15.09 -27.32 8.80
CA THR A 504 15.48 -28.13 9.98
C THR A 504 16.72 -27.65 10.78
N GLU A 505 17.76 -28.46 11.00
CA GLU A 505 18.64 -28.36 12.19
C GLU A 505 19.54 -27.12 12.24
N THR A 506 19.49 -26.31 13.32
CA THR A 506 20.28 -25.07 13.43
C THR A 506 21.34 -25.07 14.53
N PHE A 507 22.43 -24.34 14.28
CA PHE A 507 23.65 -24.28 15.09
C PHE A 507 24.09 -22.82 15.33
N HIS A 508 25.22 -22.60 16.00
CA HIS A 508 25.73 -21.25 16.33
C HIS A 508 26.08 -20.38 15.10
N GLY A 509 26.11 -20.95 13.90
CA GLY A 509 26.27 -20.24 12.65
C GLY A 509 27.69 -19.77 12.42
N PHE A 510 27.86 -18.60 11.82
CA PHE A 510 29.18 -18.12 11.41
C PHE A 510 29.37 -16.65 11.71
N ARG A 511 30.65 -16.28 11.81
CA ARG A 511 31.10 -14.91 11.70
C ARG A 511 32.40 -14.87 10.90
N ALA A 512 32.49 -13.96 9.94
CA ALA A 512 33.66 -13.79 9.09
C ALA A 512 33.98 -12.31 8.92
N ARG A 513 35.26 -11.94 9.01
CA ARG A 513 35.73 -10.59 8.65
C ARG A 513 36.09 -10.56 7.17
N PHE A 514 35.91 -9.41 6.52
CA PHE A 514 36.38 -9.18 5.15
C PHE A 514 37.31 -7.97 5.09
N LEU A 515 38.35 -8.10 4.25
CA LEU A 515 39.42 -7.12 4.08
C LEU A 515 39.62 -6.81 2.59
N PHE A 516 40.16 -5.65 2.28
CA PHE A 516 40.51 -5.23 0.92
C PHE A 516 42.01 -5.40 0.68
N ILE A 517 42.37 -6.30 -0.24
CA ILE A 517 43.77 -6.61 -0.57
C ILE A 517 44.16 -5.86 -1.86
N PRO A 518 45.22 -5.02 -1.86
CA PRO A 518 45.62 -4.29 -3.06
C PRO A 518 46.19 -5.22 -4.13
N VAL A 519 45.66 -5.10 -5.35
CA VAL A 519 46.16 -5.80 -6.54
C VAL A 519 47.49 -5.16 -6.92
N SER A 520 48.58 -5.88 -6.71
CA SER A 520 49.95 -5.39 -6.93
C SER A 520 50.25 -5.26 -8.43
N GLY A 521 49.82 -4.17 -9.06
CA GLY A 521 49.80 -4.08 -10.52
C GLY A 521 49.58 -2.72 -11.20
N LYS A 522 49.79 -1.57 -10.52
CA LYS A 522 49.99 -0.26 -11.18
C LYS A 522 50.53 0.80 -10.20
N GLU A 523 51.79 1.18 -10.40
CA GLU A 523 52.27 2.51 -10.00
C GLU A 523 51.91 3.51 -11.11
N ASN A 524 51.44 4.71 -10.74
CA ASN A 524 51.54 5.99 -11.45
C ASN A 524 50.82 7.09 -10.66
#